data_AF-A0A383DP69-F1
#
_entry.id   AF-A0A383DP69-F1
#
_cell.length_a   1.000
_cell.length_b   1.000
_cell.length_c   1.000
_cell.angle_alpha   90.00
_cell.angle_beta   90.00
_cell.angle_gamma   90.00
#
_symmetry.space_group_name_H-M   'P 1'
#
loop_
_entity.id
_entity.type
_entity.pdbx_description
1 polymer ?
#
loop_
_entity_poly.entity_id
_entity_poly.type
_entity_poly.pdbx_seq_one_letter_code
_entity_poly.pdbx_strand_id
1 'polypeptide(L)'
;PATQQDRLWAGGTGGYFVFDVTDTSNPELLVSITGVSGVAHGHTFTPSPDGMFVVGEVESQWQPLRLFDLRDAWSEGGNPVVSRAISAWTANYQDLSHNHEVRWPFVFVSAYEDGLQVFDMIDPFNPRTVAYYDTYSGPHMARGHGNVNLGAWGVDVRNADGLIVVSDMVSGLYTFKMDGFPSWNGNDWNMPNISSAQDWDNGPEGVERRTTMEGGQY
;
A
#
# COMPACT_ATOMS: atom_id res chain seq x y z
N PRO A 1 -16.91 6.52 -4.95
CA PRO A 1 -16.00 7.25 -5.87
C PRO A 1 -16.64 7.38 -7.27
N ALA A 2 -16.07 8.16 -8.19
CA ALA A 2 -16.66 8.56 -9.48
C ALA A 2 -17.25 7.42 -10.35
N THR A 3 -16.78 6.18 -10.17
CA THR A 3 -17.26 4.98 -10.88
C THR A 3 -18.40 4.23 -10.17
N GLN A 4 -18.73 4.60 -8.92
CA GLN A 4 -19.65 3.90 -8.02
C GLN A 4 -19.33 2.41 -7.80
N GLN A 5 -18.05 2.04 -7.95
CA GLN A 5 -17.57 0.68 -7.73
C GLN A 5 -16.92 0.53 -6.35
N ASP A 6 -17.21 -0.56 -5.66
CA ASP A 6 -16.43 -1.06 -4.54
C ASP A 6 -15.32 -1.95 -5.10
N ARG A 7 -14.05 -1.60 -4.88
CA ARG A 7 -12.91 -2.29 -5.48
C ARG A 7 -12.08 -3.03 -4.44
N LEU A 8 -11.77 -4.30 -4.73
CA LEU A 8 -10.80 -5.10 -3.98
C LEU A 8 -9.45 -5.07 -4.71
N TRP A 9 -8.40 -4.67 -3.99
CA TRP A 9 -7.02 -4.71 -4.44
C TRP A 9 -6.33 -5.88 -3.74
N ALA A 10 -5.95 -6.92 -4.49
CA ALA A 10 -5.49 -8.18 -3.92
C ALA A 10 -4.11 -8.60 -4.46
N GLY A 11 -3.22 -8.99 -3.54
CA GLY A 11 -2.06 -9.83 -3.85
C GLY A 11 -2.43 -11.31 -3.79
N GLY A 12 -1.80 -12.13 -4.63
CA GLY A 12 -1.99 -13.58 -4.59
C GLY A 12 -1.07 -14.33 -5.54
N THR A 13 -1.37 -15.62 -5.74
CA THR A 13 -0.61 -16.46 -6.68
C THR A 13 -0.63 -15.86 -8.09
N GLY A 14 0.55 -15.69 -8.67
CA GLY A 14 0.74 -15.16 -10.01
C GLY A 14 0.87 -13.63 -10.13
N GLY A 15 0.61 -12.88 -9.04
CA GLY A 15 0.79 -11.43 -9.01
C GLY A 15 -0.30 -10.69 -8.23
N TYR A 16 -0.84 -9.63 -8.84
CA TYR A 16 -1.82 -8.74 -8.22
C TYR A 16 -3.06 -8.58 -9.08
N PHE A 17 -4.19 -8.30 -8.45
CA PHE A 17 -5.50 -8.29 -9.10
C PHE A 17 -6.37 -7.18 -8.53
N VAL A 18 -7.20 -6.59 -9.39
CA VAL A 18 -8.23 -5.63 -9.00
C VAL A 18 -9.58 -6.19 -9.40
N PHE A 19 -10.48 -6.32 -8.44
CA PHE A 19 -11.84 -6.80 -8.66
C PHE A 19 -12.85 -5.69 -8.37
N ASP A 20 -13.91 -5.63 -9.17
CA ASP A 20 -15.16 -5.01 -8.76
C ASP A 20 -15.89 -6.00 -7.83
N VAL A 21 -16.20 -5.54 -6.62
CA VAL A 21 -16.90 -6.31 -5.60
C VAL A 21 -18.17 -5.60 -5.14
N THR A 22 -18.69 -4.67 -5.94
CA THR A 22 -19.95 -3.96 -5.66
C THR A 22 -21.12 -4.93 -5.48
N ASP A 23 -21.16 -5.98 -6.30
CA ASP A 23 -21.95 -7.18 -6.03
C ASP A 23 -21.03 -8.28 -5.47
N THR A 24 -21.04 -8.45 -4.16
CA THR A 24 -20.21 -9.46 -3.48
C THR A 24 -20.54 -10.90 -3.89
N SER A 25 -21.70 -11.15 -4.51
CA SER A 25 -22.06 -12.47 -5.02
C SER A 25 -21.51 -12.76 -6.42
N ASN A 26 -21.10 -11.71 -7.15
CA ASN A 26 -20.57 -11.80 -8.50
C ASN A 26 -19.38 -10.84 -8.69
N PRO A 27 -18.22 -11.13 -8.08
CA PRO A 27 -17.03 -10.29 -8.25
C PRO A 27 -16.48 -10.37 -9.67
N GLU A 28 -16.13 -9.22 -10.26
CA GLU A 28 -15.63 -9.13 -11.63
C GLU A 28 -14.16 -8.71 -11.64
N LEU A 29 -13.31 -9.45 -12.36
CA LEU A 29 -11.90 -9.08 -12.53
C LEU A 29 -11.77 -7.88 -13.47
N LEU A 30 -11.22 -6.77 -12.98
CA LEU A 30 -11.00 -5.54 -13.74
C LEU A 30 -9.59 -5.47 -14.33
N VAL A 31 -8.58 -5.74 -13.50
CA VAL A 31 -7.16 -5.61 -13.87
C VAL A 31 -6.38 -6.77 -13.28
N SER A 32 -5.42 -7.30 -14.03
CA SER A 32 -4.42 -8.24 -13.53
C SER A 32 -3.01 -7.77 -13.81
N ILE A 33 -2.15 -7.86 -12.80
CA ILE A 33 -0.72 -7.59 -12.91
C ILE A 33 0.00 -8.93 -12.81
N THR A 34 0.35 -9.52 -13.95
CA THR A 34 0.89 -10.89 -14.05
C THR A 34 2.03 -10.98 -15.05
N GLY A 35 2.84 -12.04 -14.95
CA GLY A 35 4.00 -12.23 -15.82
C GLY A 35 5.15 -11.25 -15.55
N VAL A 36 5.11 -10.55 -14.40
CA VAL A 36 6.16 -9.63 -13.96
C VAL A 36 7.33 -10.44 -13.43
N SER A 37 8.53 -10.17 -13.93
CA SER A 37 9.75 -10.86 -13.46
C SER A 37 10.00 -10.64 -11.96
N GLY A 38 10.21 -11.75 -11.24
CA GLY A 38 10.40 -11.77 -9.79
C GLY A 38 9.10 -11.68 -8.96
N VAL A 39 7.92 -11.68 -9.59
CA VAL A 39 6.62 -11.68 -8.91
C VAL A 39 5.90 -12.99 -9.21
N ALA A 40 6.18 -14.03 -8.41
CA ALA A 40 5.45 -15.30 -8.48
C ALA A 40 4.23 -15.32 -7.55
N HIS A 41 4.29 -14.59 -6.43
CA HIS A 41 3.21 -14.43 -5.46
C HIS A 41 3.23 -12.97 -5.00
N GLY A 42 2.12 -12.26 -5.16
CA GLY A 42 1.94 -10.93 -4.58
C GLY A 42 1.55 -11.06 -3.11
N HIS A 43 2.12 -10.21 -2.26
CA HIS A 43 1.86 -10.15 -0.83
C HIS A 43 1.03 -8.89 -0.51
N THR A 44 1.65 -7.72 -0.30
CA THR A 44 0.93 -6.45 -0.09
C THR A 44 0.69 -5.70 -1.40
N PHE A 45 -0.50 -5.10 -1.57
CA PHE A 45 -0.88 -4.37 -2.78
C PHE A 45 -1.76 -3.16 -2.45
N THR A 46 -1.20 -1.95 -2.61
CA THR A 46 -1.84 -0.72 -2.11
C THR A 46 -1.84 0.35 -3.19
N PRO A 47 -3.02 0.83 -3.64
CA PRO A 47 -3.13 1.84 -4.68
C PRO A 47 -2.84 3.25 -4.15
N SER A 48 -2.47 4.14 -5.08
CA SER A 48 -2.65 5.58 -4.92
C SER A 48 -4.15 5.93 -4.80
N PRO A 49 -4.52 7.07 -4.20
CA PRO A 49 -5.93 7.40 -3.95
C PRO A 49 -6.81 7.46 -5.20
N ASP A 50 -6.25 7.82 -6.36
CA ASP A 50 -6.94 7.84 -7.65
C ASP A 50 -6.96 6.46 -8.35
N GLY A 51 -6.25 5.47 -7.81
CA GLY A 51 -6.12 4.12 -8.37
C GLY A 51 -5.29 4.05 -9.65
N MET A 52 -4.55 5.10 -10.02
CA MET A 52 -3.78 5.16 -11.27
C MET A 52 -2.39 4.54 -11.12
N PHE A 53 -1.79 4.66 -9.95
CA PHE A 53 -0.55 3.98 -9.57
C PHE A 53 -0.79 3.00 -8.43
N VAL A 54 0.03 1.97 -8.34
CA VAL A 54 -0.05 0.99 -7.26
C VAL A 54 1.33 0.47 -6.86
N VAL A 55 1.51 0.21 -5.57
CA VAL A 55 2.72 -0.40 -5.01
C VAL A 55 2.45 -1.87 -4.69
N GLY A 56 3.24 -2.75 -5.28
CA GLY A 56 3.20 -4.19 -5.06
C GLY A 56 4.46 -4.71 -4.35
N GLU A 57 4.25 -5.64 -3.43
CA GLU A 57 5.25 -6.25 -2.56
C GLU A 57 5.11 -7.79 -2.60
N VAL A 58 6.18 -8.53 -2.35
CA VAL A 58 6.23 -10.01 -2.55
C VAL A 58 6.81 -10.78 -1.35
N GLU A 59 7.18 -10.08 -0.29
CA GLU A 59 7.78 -10.59 0.94
C GLU A 59 8.95 -11.57 0.71
N SER A 60 9.90 -11.16 -0.15
CA SER A 60 11.05 -11.99 -0.44
C SER A 60 12.32 -11.15 -0.48
N GLN A 61 13.34 -11.60 0.25
CA GLN A 61 14.64 -10.95 0.27
C GLN A 61 15.13 -10.74 -1.17
N TRP A 62 15.90 -9.66 -1.42
CA TRP A 62 16.37 -9.27 -2.75
C TRP A 62 15.29 -8.72 -3.69
N GLN A 63 14.01 -8.79 -3.33
CA GLN A 63 12.93 -8.24 -4.13
C GLN A 63 12.60 -6.82 -3.67
N PRO A 64 12.61 -5.85 -4.58
CA PRO A 64 12.15 -4.51 -4.26
C PRO A 64 10.62 -4.44 -4.23
N LEU A 65 10.11 -3.39 -3.58
CA LEU A 65 8.77 -2.89 -3.87
C LEU A 65 8.72 -2.44 -5.33
N ARG A 66 7.62 -2.75 -6.03
CA ARG A 66 7.44 -2.40 -7.44
C ARG A 66 6.27 -1.45 -7.59
N LEU A 67 6.44 -0.45 -8.44
CA LEU A 67 5.39 0.48 -8.79
C LEU A 67 4.84 0.12 -10.16
N PHE A 68 3.54 0.18 -10.31
CA PHE A 68 2.84 -0.09 -11.57
C PHE A 68 1.96 1.09 -11.96
N ASP A 69 1.85 1.32 -13.27
CA ASP A 69 0.95 2.31 -13.87
C ASP A 69 -0.25 1.58 -14.47
N LEU A 70 -1.44 1.96 -14.02
CA LEU A 70 -2.72 1.34 -14.42
C LEU A 70 -3.52 2.21 -15.38
N ARG A 71 -3.00 3.37 -15.82
CA ARG A 71 -3.73 4.30 -16.68
C ARG A 71 -4.17 3.66 -18.00
N ASP A 72 -3.33 2.84 -18.62
CA ASP A 72 -3.70 2.08 -19.82
C ASP A 72 -4.83 1.08 -19.51
N ALA A 73 -4.70 0.34 -18.41
CA ALA A 73 -5.71 -0.63 -17.99
C ALA A 73 -7.09 -0.01 -17.68
N TRP A 74 -7.12 1.27 -17.28
CA TRP A 74 -8.35 2.02 -17.06
C TRP A 74 -8.90 2.75 -18.29
N SER A 75 -8.13 2.82 -19.39
CA SER A 75 -8.53 3.55 -20.59
C SER A 75 -9.50 2.77 -21.46
N GLU A 76 -10.35 3.48 -22.21
CA GLU A 76 -11.26 2.85 -23.17
C GLU A 76 -10.47 2.11 -24.26
N GLY A 77 -10.66 0.79 -24.36
CA GLY A 77 -9.93 -0.06 -25.30
C GLY A 77 -8.48 -0.39 -24.87
N GLY A 78 -8.08 -0.01 -23.66
CA GLY A 78 -6.78 -0.34 -23.09
C GLY A 78 -6.63 -1.81 -22.70
N ASN A 79 -5.43 -2.18 -22.26
CA ASN A 79 -5.13 -3.57 -21.87
C ASN A 79 -5.27 -3.77 -20.35
N PRO A 80 -6.24 -4.58 -19.87
CA PRO A 80 -6.40 -4.85 -18.43
C PRO A 80 -5.31 -5.77 -17.85
N VAL A 81 -4.33 -6.18 -18.65
CA VAL A 81 -3.19 -6.99 -18.22
C VAL A 81 -1.90 -6.17 -18.21
N VAL A 82 -1.38 -5.90 -17.02
CA VAL A 82 -0.10 -5.23 -16.80
C VAL A 82 0.98 -6.27 -16.53
N SER A 83 2.10 -6.22 -17.26
CA SER A 83 3.17 -7.22 -17.15
C SER A 83 4.55 -6.65 -16.85
N ARG A 84 4.62 -5.35 -16.54
CA ARG A 84 5.87 -4.67 -16.19
C ARG A 84 5.65 -3.61 -15.12
N ALA A 85 6.58 -3.53 -14.18
CA ALA A 85 6.68 -2.40 -13.27
C ALA A 85 7.24 -1.18 -14.03
N ILE A 86 6.85 0.02 -13.62
CA ILE A 86 7.41 1.28 -14.13
C ILE A 86 8.70 1.68 -13.39
N SER A 87 8.83 1.25 -12.14
CA SER A 87 9.99 1.48 -11.30
C SER A 87 9.99 0.50 -10.12
N ALA A 88 11.02 0.59 -9.30
CA ALA A 88 11.18 -0.22 -8.09
C ALA A 88 11.87 0.60 -7.00
N TRP A 89 11.62 0.23 -5.74
CA TRP A 89 12.24 0.85 -4.57
C TRP A 89 12.67 -0.22 -3.55
N THR A 90 13.82 -0.01 -2.92
CA THR A 90 14.32 -0.78 -1.77
C THR A 90 15.18 0.13 -0.91
N ALA A 91 15.06 0.03 0.41
CA ALA A 91 15.96 0.73 1.34
C ALA A 91 17.34 0.05 1.35
N ASN A 92 17.34 -1.26 1.60
CA ASN A 92 18.49 -2.13 1.48
C ASN A 92 18.12 -3.42 0.74
N TYR A 93 18.75 -3.69 -0.40
CA TYR A 93 18.46 -4.89 -1.18
C TYR A 93 18.87 -6.19 -0.46
N GLN A 94 19.70 -6.09 0.59
CA GLN A 94 20.10 -7.22 1.45
C GLN A 94 19.05 -7.56 2.50
N ASP A 95 18.10 -6.67 2.74
CA ASP A 95 17.00 -6.86 3.68
C ASP A 95 15.68 -7.06 2.93
N LEU A 96 14.56 -6.85 3.63
CA LEU A 96 13.23 -7.19 3.16
C LEU A 96 12.20 -6.17 3.62
N SER A 97 11.45 -5.61 2.65
CA SER A 97 10.20 -4.90 2.94
C SER A 97 9.06 -5.88 3.21
N HIS A 98 8.14 -5.55 4.12
CA HIS A 98 7.03 -6.44 4.51
C HIS A 98 5.64 -5.86 4.23
N ASN A 99 5.26 -4.76 4.86
CA ASN A 99 3.99 -4.10 4.57
C ASN A 99 4.22 -2.63 4.25
N HIS A 100 3.24 -2.02 3.59
CA HIS A 100 3.30 -0.61 3.27
C HIS A 100 1.92 0.05 3.19
N GLU A 101 1.92 1.33 3.51
CA GLU A 101 0.75 2.19 3.57
C GLU A 101 0.95 3.41 2.67
N VAL A 102 0.01 3.66 1.76
CA VAL A 102 0.08 4.79 0.81
C VAL A 102 -0.77 5.95 1.32
N ARG A 103 -0.14 7.11 1.55
CA ARG A 103 -0.74 8.43 1.85
C ARG A 103 -0.09 9.41 0.89
N TRP A 104 -0.62 9.44 -0.34
CA TRP A 104 0.01 10.13 -1.46
C TRP A 104 0.55 11.52 -1.08
N PRO A 105 1.81 11.85 -1.40
CA PRO A 105 2.74 11.07 -2.22
C PRO A 105 3.59 10.06 -1.42
N PHE A 106 3.41 9.94 -0.12
CA PHE A 106 4.26 9.13 0.74
C PHE A 106 3.81 7.66 0.79
N VAL A 107 4.80 6.79 0.90
CA VAL A 107 4.65 5.36 1.17
C VAL A 107 5.45 5.05 2.42
N PHE A 108 4.75 4.61 3.46
CA PHE A 108 5.32 4.21 4.74
C PHE A 108 5.47 2.71 4.74
N VAL A 109 6.66 2.20 5.03
CA VAL A 109 7.01 0.78 4.87
C VAL A 109 7.51 0.26 6.21
N SER A 110 6.94 -0.85 6.66
CA SER A 110 7.57 -1.70 7.68
C SER A 110 8.51 -2.67 6.98
N ALA A 111 9.80 -2.56 7.27
CA ALA A 111 10.86 -3.21 6.51
C ALA A 111 11.76 -4.10 7.38
N TYR A 112 11.17 -4.90 8.28
CA TYR A 112 11.91 -5.83 9.14
C TYR A 112 13.18 -5.19 9.73
N GLU A 113 14.37 -5.67 9.34
CA GLU A 113 15.65 -5.23 9.90
C GLU A 113 15.99 -3.77 9.53
N ASP A 114 15.38 -3.21 8.48
CA ASP A 114 15.50 -1.79 8.12
C ASP A 114 14.56 -0.88 8.94
N GLY A 115 13.66 -1.44 9.75
CA GLY A 115 12.72 -0.69 10.59
C GLY A 115 11.65 0.07 9.79
N LEU A 116 11.37 1.32 10.18
CA LEU A 116 10.48 2.21 9.44
C LEU A 116 11.24 2.84 8.28
N GLN A 117 10.70 2.70 7.07
CA GLN A 117 11.18 3.40 5.89
C GLN A 117 10.06 4.23 5.28
N VAL A 118 10.40 5.39 4.71
CA VAL A 118 9.44 6.25 4.00
C VAL A 118 10.04 6.70 2.69
N PHE A 119 9.35 6.42 1.59
CA PHE A 119 9.69 6.96 0.27
C PHE A 119 8.53 7.73 -0.32
N ASP A 120 8.82 8.65 -1.24
CA ASP A 120 7.79 9.38 -1.98
C ASP A 120 7.63 8.87 -3.42
N MET A 121 6.43 9.08 -3.94
CA MET A 121 6.03 8.79 -5.31
C MET A 121 5.64 10.06 -6.06
N ILE A 122 6.24 11.22 -5.74
CA ILE A 122 5.98 12.46 -6.50
C ILE A 122 6.32 12.24 -7.98
N ASP A 123 7.43 11.54 -8.24
CA ASP A 123 7.74 10.92 -9.53
C ASP A 123 7.72 9.38 -9.38
N PRO A 124 6.62 8.71 -9.73
CA PRO A 124 6.51 7.25 -9.62
C PRO A 124 7.53 6.48 -10.48
N PHE A 125 8.19 7.13 -11.44
CA PHE A 125 9.26 6.49 -12.23
C PHE A 125 10.61 6.52 -11.51
N ASN A 126 10.77 7.39 -10.51
CA ASN A 126 12.01 7.59 -9.75
C ASN A 126 11.71 7.79 -8.24
N PRO A 127 11.17 6.77 -7.54
CA PRO A 127 10.84 6.88 -6.12
C PRO A 127 12.09 7.15 -5.26
N ARG A 128 11.93 7.92 -4.17
CA ARG A 128 13.05 8.36 -3.32
C ARG A 128 12.75 8.19 -1.85
N THR A 129 13.70 7.65 -1.09
CA THR A 129 13.64 7.64 0.38
C THR A 129 13.73 9.06 0.92
N VAL A 130 12.77 9.43 1.76
CA VAL A 130 12.65 10.78 2.37
C VAL A 130 12.78 10.77 3.88
N ALA A 131 12.52 9.63 4.53
CA ALA A 131 12.72 9.44 5.96
C ALA A 131 12.93 7.96 6.28
N TYR A 132 13.56 7.68 7.42
CA TYR A 132 13.68 6.34 7.97
C TYR A 132 13.96 6.38 9.47
N TYR A 133 13.70 5.28 10.15
CA TYR A 133 14.15 5.03 11.52
C TYR A 133 14.35 3.53 11.74
N ASP A 134 15.57 3.16 12.12
CA ASP A 134 15.92 1.78 12.46
C ASP A 134 15.31 1.39 13.81
N THR A 135 14.40 0.41 13.80
CA THR A 135 13.75 -0.15 15.00
C THR A 135 14.42 -1.44 15.48
N TYR A 136 15.38 -1.98 14.73
CA TYR A 136 16.04 -3.26 14.97
C TYR A 136 17.53 -3.09 15.28
N SER A 137 17.87 -3.07 16.56
CA SER A 137 19.27 -2.94 17.01
C SER A 137 20.07 -4.25 17.00
N GLY A 138 19.54 -5.32 16.41
CA GLY A 138 20.18 -6.64 16.41
C GLY A 138 21.18 -6.81 15.25
N PRO A 139 21.97 -7.89 15.25
CA PRO A 139 22.81 -8.19 14.10
C PRO A 139 21.93 -8.59 12.91
N HIS A 140 22.33 -8.17 11.71
CA HIS A 140 21.75 -8.65 10.46
C HIS A 140 21.75 -10.18 10.44
N MET A 141 20.65 -10.79 10.01
CA MET A 141 20.52 -12.25 9.92
C MET A 141 20.62 -12.99 11.26
N ALA A 142 20.15 -12.39 12.36
CA ALA A 142 20.32 -12.97 13.69
C ALA A 142 19.67 -14.35 13.86
N ARG A 143 18.66 -14.70 13.05
CA ARG A 143 18.04 -16.04 13.03
C ARG A 143 18.86 -17.09 12.28
N GLY A 144 19.96 -16.70 11.62
CA GLY A 144 20.74 -17.56 10.74
C GLY A 144 20.01 -17.89 9.45
N HIS A 145 20.63 -18.76 8.64
CA HIS A 145 20.05 -19.31 7.39
C HIS A 145 19.56 -18.28 6.35
N GLY A 146 20.10 -17.06 6.37
CA GLY A 146 19.66 -16.05 5.42
C GLY A 146 18.32 -15.39 5.76
N ASN A 147 17.86 -15.47 7.02
CA ASN A 147 16.60 -14.86 7.45
C ASN A 147 16.77 -13.44 7.99
N VAL A 148 16.13 -12.47 7.32
CA VAL A 148 16.07 -11.04 7.68
C VAL A 148 14.69 -10.62 8.19
N ASN A 149 13.90 -11.56 8.73
CA ASN A 149 12.50 -11.31 9.11
C ASN A 149 12.40 -11.02 10.62
N LEU A 150 13.22 -10.10 11.09
CA LEU A 150 13.21 -9.55 12.45
C LEU A 150 13.06 -8.03 12.37
N GLY A 151 12.38 -7.42 13.33
CA GLY A 151 12.19 -5.97 13.36
C GLY A 151 10.76 -5.56 12.97
N ALA A 152 10.61 -4.48 12.23
CA ALA A 152 9.33 -3.87 11.88
C ALA A 152 8.45 -4.79 11.03
N TRP A 153 7.37 -5.32 11.60
CA TRP A 153 6.38 -6.16 10.92
C TRP A 153 5.29 -5.32 10.29
N GLY A 154 4.62 -4.46 11.07
CA GLY A 154 3.48 -3.68 10.60
C GLY A 154 3.74 -2.19 10.65
N VAL A 155 3.07 -1.45 9.78
CA VAL A 155 2.98 0.01 9.81
C VAL A 155 1.53 0.43 9.57
N ASP A 156 1.06 1.43 10.30
CA ASP A 156 -0.22 2.11 10.03
C ASP A 156 -0.04 3.62 10.17
N VAL A 157 -0.85 4.39 9.45
CA VAL A 157 -0.78 5.85 9.36
C VAL A 157 -2.16 6.46 9.48
N ARG A 158 -2.34 7.26 10.53
CA ARG A 158 -3.59 7.98 10.78
C ARG A 158 -3.62 9.31 10.04
N ASN A 159 -4.63 9.51 9.22
CA ASN A 159 -4.81 10.72 8.41
C ASN A 159 -4.98 11.99 9.26
N ALA A 160 -5.79 11.94 10.33
CA ALA A 160 -6.22 13.12 11.09
C ALA A 160 -5.06 13.94 11.69
N ASP A 161 -3.95 13.30 12.04
CA ASP A 161 -2.81 13.95 12.68
C ASP A 161 -1.46 13.40 12.18
N GLY A 162 -1.42 12.54 11.17
CA GLY A 162 -0.16 11.99 10.67
C GLY A 162 0.59 11.14 11.69
N LEU A 163 -0.11 10.57 12.69
CA LEU A 163 0.50 9.60 13.60
C LEU A 163 0.87 8.34 12.80
N ILE A 164 2.15 8.00 12.81
CA ILE A 164 2.68 6.76 12.23
C ILE A 164 2.92 5.79 13.37
N VAL A 165 2.43 4.56 13.25
CA VAL A 165 2.59 3.51 14.25
C VAL A 165 3.28 2.33 13.61
N VAL A 166 4.31 1.79 14.26
CA VAL A 166 5.05 0.62 13.79
C VAL A 166 5.03 -0.45 14.87
N SER A 167 4.68 -1.68 14.48
CA SER A 167 4.80 -2.86 15.32
C SER A 167 6.06 -3.63 14.96
N ASP A 168 7.01 -3.66 15.88
CA ASP A 168 8.27 -4.39 15.76
C ASP A 168 8.17 -5.72 16.53
N MET A 169 8.56 -6.83 15.89
CA MET A 169 8.49 -8.17 16.48
C MET A 169 9.48 -8.39 17.63
N VAL A 170 10.48 -7.52 17.76
CA VAL A 170 11.62 -7.65 18.69
C VAL A 170 11.56 -6.58 19.75
N SER A 171 11.37 -5.32 19.36
CA SER A 171 11.50 -4.15 20.23
C SER A 171 10.17 -3.51 20.63
N GLY A 172 9.04 -3.95 20.05
CA GLY A 172 7.69 -3.58 20.47
C GLY A 172 7.05 -2.46 19.65
N LEU A 173 6.36 -1.52 20.30
CA LEU A 173 5.58 -0.48 19.64
C LEU A 173 6.38 0.81 19.49
N TYR A 174 6.38 1.37 18.28
CA TYR A 174 6.93 2.70 17.99
C TYR A 174 5.85 3.62 17.46
N THR A 175 5.95 4.90 17.83
CA THR A 175 5.08 5.97 17.33
C THR A 175 5.91 7.13 16.83
N PHE A 176 5.62 7.63 15.64
CA PHE A 176 6.36 8.72 15.01
C PHE A 176 5.44 9.85 14.56
N LYS A 177 6.04 11.03 14.45
CA LYS A 177 5.58 12.14 13.62
C LYS A 177 6.71 12.44 12.65
N MET A 178 6.38 12.61 11.37
CA MET A 178 7.35 12.98 10.35
C MET A 178 7.25 14.49 10.09
N ASP A 179 8.38 15.18 10.12
CA ASP A 179 8.45 16.58 9.73
C ASP A 179 7.94 16.74 8.28
N GLY A 180 7.05 17.72 8.06
CA GLY A 180 6.40 17.90 6.77
C GLY A 180 5.18 17.00 6.52
N PHE A 181 4.76 16.19 7.50
CA PHE A 181 3.54 15.37 7.44
C PHE A 181 2.71 15.49 8.73
N PRO A 182 2.08 16.66 8.98
CA PRO A 182 1.31 16.90 10.21
C PRO A 182 -0.09 16.25 10.21
N SER A 183 -0.59 15.90 9.02
CA SER A 183 -1.87 15.22 8.75
C SER A 183 -1.87 14.81 7.27
N TRP A 184 -2.88 14.06 6.85
CA TRP A 184 -3.08 13.74 5.45
C TRP A 184 -4.55 13.91 5.03
N ASN A 185 -4.76 14.60 3.92
CA ASN A 185 -6.02 14.66 3.18
C ASN A 185 -5.68 14.59 1.68
N GLY A 186 -6.38 13.76 0.92
CA GLY A 186 -6.11 13.63 -0.52
C GLY A 186 -6.27 14.94 -1.29
N ASN A 187 -7.21 15.80 -0.87
CA ASN A 187 -7.51 17.07 -1.53
C ASN A 187 -6.34 18.06 -1.49
N ASP A 188 -5.48 17.97 -0.46
CA ASP A 188 -4.26 18.80 -0.36
C ASP A 188 -3.26 18.48 -1.49
N TRP A 189 -3.41 17.32 -2.13
CA TRP A 189 -2.57 16.81 -3.21
C TRP A 189 -3.31 16.71 -4.55
N ASN A 190 -4.50 17.29 -4.66
CA ASN A 190 -5.36 17.16 -5.83
C ASN A 190 -5.68 15.69 -6.17
N MET A 191 -5.82 14.86 -5.13
CA MET A 191 -6.18 13.44 -5.17
C MET A 191 -7.53 13.22 -4.48
N PRO A 192 -8.27 12.15 -4.80
CA PRO A 192 -9.43 11.76 -3.99
C PRO A 192 -9.02 11.55 -2.53
N ASN A 193 -9.85 11.99 -1.58
CA ASN A 193 -9.59 11.80 -0.16
C ASN A 193 -9.96 10.37 0.29
N ILE A 194 -9.22 9.39 -0.22
CA ILE A 194 -9.38 7.97 0.07
C ILE A 194 -8.01 7.35 0.33
N SER A 195 -7.89 6.59 1.41
CA SER A 195 -6.73 5.75 1.72
C SER A 195 -7.21 4.47 2.40
N SER A 196 -6.29 3.59 2.79
CA SER A 196 -6.60 2.43 3.62
C SER A 196 -6.96 2.81 5.06
N ALA A 197 -6.72 4.05 5.50
CA ALA A 197 -7.22 4.52 6.78
C ALA A 197 -8.75 4.71 6.69
N GLN A 198 -9.47 4.00 7.54
CA GLN A 198 -10.93 4.00 7.53
C GLN A 198 -11.49 5.31 8.10
N ASP A 199 -12.31 6.00 7.30
CA ASP A 199 -13.14 7.13 7.77
C ASP A 199 -14.58 6.64 8.01
N TRP A 200 -14.84 6.19 9.24
CA TRP A 200 -16.15 5.67 9.64
C TRP A 200 -17.22 6.75 9.73
N ASP A 201 -16.82 7.97 10.06
CA ASP A 201 -17.75 9.06 10.35
C ASP A 201 -18.25 9.71 9.05
N ASN A 202 -17.36 9.92 8.07
CA ASN A 202 -17.71 10.61 6.82
C ASN A 202 -17.90 9.65 5.65
N GLY A 203 -17.23 8.50 5.65
CA GLY A 203 -17.17 7.60 4.50
C GLY A 203 -16.42 8.21 3.32
N PRO A 204 -16.41 7.55 2.14
CA PRO A 204 -15.75 8.07 0.96
C PRO A 204 -16.43 9.34 0.45
N GLU A 205 -15.65 10.38 0.11
CA GLU A 205 -16.20 11.61 -0.47
C GLU A 205 -17.03 11.33 -1.73
N GLY A 206 -18.19 12.01 -1.84
CA GLY A 206 -19.09 11.93 -3.01
C GLY A 206 -19.98 10.69 -3.06
N VAL A 207 -20.04 9.88 -2.00
CA VAL A 207 -20.98 8.77 -1.88
C VAL A 207 -22.14 9.18 -0.96
N GLU A 208 -23.38 9.08 -1.43
CA GLU A 208 -24.53 9.24 -0.53
C GLU A 208 -24.46 8.15 0.54
N ARG A 209 -24.52 8.55 1.83
CA ARG A 209 -24.60 7.57 2.91
C ARG A 209 -25.76 6.63 2.63
N ARG A 210 -25.49 5.34 2.48
CA ARG A 210 -26.54 4.32 2.55
C ARG A 210 -27.13 4.41 3.96
N THR A 211 -28.24 5.14 4.11
CA THR A 211 -29.01 5.12 5.35
C THR A 211 -29.46 3.69 5.54
N THR A 212 -28.87 3.02 6.53
CA THR A 212 -29.45 1.80 7.06
C THR A 212 -30.85 2.17 7.56
N MET A 213 -31.88 1.62 6.91
CA MET A 213 -33.24 1.69 7.45
C MET A 213 -33.25 0.87 8.74
N GLU A 214 -32.92 1.51 9.87
CA GLU A 214 -33.41 1.07 11.17
C GLU A 214 -34.93 1.27 11.18
N GLY A 215 -35.66 0.18 11.03
CA GLY A 215 -37.11 0.25 10.96
C GLY A 215 -37.81 -1.11 10.87
N GLY A 216 -37.34 -2.10 11.63
CA GLY A 216 -38.06 -3.36 11.82
C GLY A 216 -38.29 -3.58 13.31
N GLN A 217 -39.40 -3.06 13.83
CA GLN A 217 -39.91 -3.46 15.15
C GLN A 217 -40.34 -4.93 15.11
N TYR A 218 -39.87 -5.72 16.09
CA TYR A 218 -40.60 -6.88 16.61
C TYR A 218 -41.21 -6.51 17.95
#